data_AF-A0A7M7T369-F1
#
_entry.id   AF-A0A7M7T369-F1
#
_cell.length_a   1.000
_cell.length_b   1.000
_cell.length_c   1.000
_cell.angle_alpha   90.00
_cell.angle_beta   90.00
_cell.angle_gamma   90.00
#
_symmetry.space_group_name_H-M   'P 1'
#
loop_
_entity.id
_entity.type
_entity.pdbx_description
1 polymer ?
#
loop_
_entity_poly.entity_id
_entity_poly.type
_entity_poly.pdbx_seq_one_letter_code
_entity_poly.pdbx_strand_id
1 'polypeptide(L)'
;MEVAKDVVAHGKVVIGQCLDWFHAATFPVQVAVGTAGFLAASYGLYCVWFYGGTRRVKSRVSLKGKTVIITGANAGIGRETAVDLASRGARVIMGCRNAIKAQAALAEVRKRSNNNDVIFKQVDVSDLKSVRNFAEEILREEERLDILINNAGIKGFEFYSRSKLANVHFAKELACRLEGTGVTAYSLHPGSIYSSIWGSSLESSGRKFLYYLFLPIFMFFFLGEKDGAQTTIYCAVDESITHLSGGYFANCSLAKESKLAKDEQMAKQLWDVSCEATGINPNVLTV
;
A
#
# COMPACT_ATOMS: atom_id res chain seq x y z
N MET A 1 -3.15 -4.33 14.50
CA MET A 1 -4.27 -4.06 15.42
C MET A 1 -3.75 -3.56 16.76
N GLU A 2 -2.85 -4.27 17.43
CA GLU A 2 -2.25 -3.84 18.72
C GLU A 2 -1.57 -2.46 18.63
N VAL A 3 -0.64 -2.25 17.70
CA VAL A 3 0.01 -0.94 17.51
C VAL A 3 -0.96 0.15 17.03
N ALA A 4 -2.09 -0.23 16.41
CA ALA A 4 -3.05 0.73 15.88
C ALA A 4 -3.88 1.42 16.99
N LYS A 5 -4.00 0.80 18.18
CA LYS A 5 -4.73 1.36 19.32
C LYS A 5 -3.97 2.51 19.97
N ASP A 6 -2.64 2.42 19.95
CA ASP A 6 -1.73 3.39 20.54
C ASP A 6 -1.30 4.47 19.54
N VAL A 7 -1.92 4.46 18.35
CA VAL A 7 -1.91 5.62 17.47
C VAL A 7 -2.60 6.75 18.22
N VAL A 8 -1.93 7.91 18.29
CA VAL A 8 -2.44 9.06 19.03
C VAL A 8 -3.82 9.47 18.55
N ALA A 9 -4.60 10.09 19.43
CA ALA A 9 -5.79 10.82 19.02
C ALA A 9 -5.41 11.75 17.85
N HIS A 10 -6.09 11.61 16.71
CA HIS A 10 -5.85 12.33 15.45
C HIS A 10 -4.74 11.74 14.56
N GLY A 11 -4.28 10.52 14.83
CA GLY A 11 -3.36 9.78 13.96
C GLY A 11 -4.05 9.08 12.78
N LYS A 12 -3.24 8.46 11.92
CA LYS A 12 -3.70 7.85 10.65
C LYS A 12 -3.15 6.44 10.46
N VAL A 13 -4.01 5.55 9.99
CA VAL A 13 -3.63 4.20 9.53
C VAL A 13 -3.84 4.13 8.02
N VAL A 14 -2.75 4.01 7.27
CA VAL A 14 -2.76 3.94 5.81
C VAL A 14 -2.44 2.52 5.36
N ILE A 15 -3.37 1.88 4.68
CA ILE A 15 -3.25 0.50 4.23
C ILE A 15 -3.03 0.50 2.72
N GLY A 16 -1.79 0.19 2.32
CA GLY A 16 -1.39 0.11 0.92
C GLY A 16 -1.95 -1.15 0.27
N GLN A 17 -2.77 -0.97 -0.75
CA GLN A 17 -3.30 -2.07 -1.54
C GLN A 17 -2.93 -1.95 -2.99
N CYS A 18 -3.07 -3.03 -3.72
CA CYS A 18 -2.94 -3.03 -5.14
C CYS A 18 -3.83 -4.17 -5.59
N LEU A 19 -5.03 -3.88 -6.09
CA LEU A 19 -5.48 -4.39 -7.38
C LEU A 19 -6.78 -3.67 -7.81
N ASP A 20 -7.01 -3.59 -9.13
CA ASP A 20 -8.10 -4.28 -9.86
C ASP A 20 -7.70 -4.21 -11.36
N TRP A 21 -7.58 -5.25 -12.20
CA TRP A 21 -8.53 -6.29 -12.64
C TRP A 21 -7.77 -7.47 -13.31
N PHE A 22 -8.15 -8.71 -12.97
CA PHE A 22 -8.47 -9.75 -13.95
C PHE A 22 -9.92 -10.10 -13.66
N HIS A 23 -10.89 -9.45 -14.34
CA HIS A 23 -12.09 -10.22 -14.60
C HIS A 23 -11.67 -11.30 -15.58
N ALA A 24 -12.11 -12.52 -15.28
CA ALA A 24 -12.16 -13.61 -16.22
C ALA A 24 -12.99 -13.17 -17.43
N ALA A 25 -12.38 -12.45 -18.36
CA ALA A 25 -12.72 -12.63 -19.74
C ALA A 25 -11.95 -13.89 -20.15
N THR A 26 -12.64 -15.02 -20.07
CA THR A 26 -12.35 -16.15 -20.97
C THR A 26 -12.57 -15.62 -22.38
N PHE A 27 -11.60 -14.89 -22.92
CA PHE A 27 -11.59 -14.57 -24.34
C PHE A 27 -11.24 -15.87 -25.05
N PRO A 28 -12.12 -16.41 -25.90
CA PRO A 28 -11.74 -17.51 -26.77
C PRO A 28 -10.56 -17.03 -27.63
N VAL A 29 -9.43 -17.71 -27.48
CA VAL A 29 -8.21 -17.44 -28.25
C VAL A 29 -8.47 -17.89 -29.68
N GLN A 30 -8.98 -16.96 -30.49
CA GLN A 30 -8.92 -17.00 -31.94
C GLN A 30 -9.08 -15.55 -32.41
N VAL A 31 -7.97 -14.92 -32.81
CA VAL A 31 -7.83 -14.12 -34.04
C VAL A 31 -6.44 -13.46 -34.06
N ALA A 32 -5.81 -13.60 -35.23
CA ALA A 32 -4.60 -13.01 -35.80
C ALA A 32 -3.94 -11.80 -35.10
N VAL A 33 -2.61 -11.81 -35.17
CA VAL A 33 -1.58 -10.85 -34.69
C VAL A 33 -1.91 -9.34 -34.87
N GLY A 34 -2.89 -8.95 -35.68
CA GLY A 34 -3.37 -7.56 -35.79
C GLY A 34 -4.33 -7.10 -34.69
N THR A 35 -5.13 -7.99 -34.09
CA THR A 35 -6.09 -7.63 -33.02
C THR A 35 -5.39 -7.38 -31.69
N ALA A 36 -4.28 -8.08 -31.42
CA ALA A 36 -3.49 -7.90 -30.20
C ALA A 36 -2.91 -6.48 -30.10
N GLY A 37 -2.43 -5.91 -31.22
CA GLY A 37 -1.93 -4.54 -31.27
C GLY A 37 -3.03 -3.50 -31.01
N PHE A 38 -4.22 -3.70 -31.60
CA PHE A 38 -5.36 -2.82 -31.37
C PHE A 38 -5.90 -2.93 -29.94
N LEU A 39 -5.99 -4.14 -29.38
CA LEU A 39 -6.39 -4.37 -27.99
C LEU A 39 -5.36 -3.81 -27.01
N ALA A 40 -4.06 -3.95 -27.27
CA ALA A 40 -3.00 -3.36 -26.45
C ALA A 40 -3.02 -1.82 -26.52
N ALA A 41 -3.22 -1.25 -27.71
CA ALA A 41 -3.36 0.21 -27.88
C ALA A 41 -4.65 0.74 -27.23
N SER A 42 -5.78 0.03 -27.38
CA SER A 42 -7.06 0.39 -26.75
C SER A 42 -7.02 0.26 -25.24
N TYR A 43 -6.41 -0.81 -24.72
CA TYR A 43 -6.15 -0.99 -23.30
C TYR A 43 -5.16 0.05 -22.77
N GLY A 44 -4.16 0.41 -23.57
CA GLY A 44 -3.21 1.47 -23.28
C GLY A 44 -3.87 2.85 -23.20
N LEU A 45 -4.73 3.18 -24.16
CA LEU A 45 -5.55 4.40 -24.14
C LEU A 45 -6.51 4.40 -22.96
N TYR A 46 -7.15 3.26 -22.67
CA TYR A 46 -7.99 3.09 -21.49
C TYR A 46 -7.19 3.28 -20.21
N CYS A 47 -5.97 2.73 -20.09
CA CYS A 47 -5.11 2.94 -18.93
C CYS A 47 -4.69 4.41 -18.81
N VAL A 48 -4.32 5.08 -19.91
CA VAL A 48 -4.01 6.51 -19.92
C VAL A 48 -5.24 7.37 -19.61
N TRP A 49 -6.44 6.93 -19.95
CA TRP A 49 -7.68 7.66 -19.66
C TRP A 49 -8.17 7.41 -18.22
N PHE A 50 -8.11 6.17 -17.75
CA PHE A 50 -8.59 5.74 -16.43
C PHE A 50 -7.58 6.01 -15.32
N TYR A 51 -6.27 5.85 -15.59
CA TYR A 51 -5.16 6.26 -14.71
C TYR A 51 -4.58 7.63 -15.07
N GLY A 52 -5.25 8.39 -15.95
CA GLY A 52 -4.73 9.62 -16.55
C GLY A 52 -4.03 10.55 -15.58
N GLY A 53 -2.73 10.77 -15.84
CA GLY A 53 -1.81 11.57 -15.06
C GLY A 53 -1.79 11.18 -13.58
N THR A 54 -0.66 10.70 -13.07
CA THR A 54 -0.52 10.55 -11.62
C THR A 54 -0.60 11.92 -10.97
N ARG A 55 -1.73 12.18 -10.31
CA ARG A 55 -1.89 13.30 -9.40
C ARG A 55 -0.87 13.12 -8.32
N ARG A 56 -0.07 14.16 -8.12
CA ARG A 56 0.86 14.24 -7.00
C ARG A 56 0.17 14.88 -5.81
N VAL A 57 0.58 14.45 -4.63
CA VAL A 57 0.15 15.09 -3.40
C VAL A 57 0.54 16.58 -3.45
N LYS A 58 -0.40 17.46 -3.16
CA LYS A 58 -0.17 18.92 -3.15
C LYS A 58 0.18 19.45 -1.75
N SER A 59 -0.23 18.73 -0.72
CA SER A 59 0.00 19.10 0.68
C SER A 59 1.50 19.27 0.96
N ARG A 60 1.85 20.41 1.58
CA ARG A 60 3.20 20.75 2.05
C ARG A 60 3.31 20.74 3.58
N VAL A 61 2.41 20.02 4.25
CA VAL A 61 2.39 19.90 5.71
C VAL A 61 3.73 19.37 6.22
N SER A 62 4.21 20.00 7.29
CA SER A 62 5.37 19.58 8.07
C SER A 62 4.95 18.47 9.04
N LEU A 63 5.79 17.45 9.15
CA LEU A 63 5.62 16.30 10.06
C LEU A 63 6.61 16.32 11.22
N LYS A 64 7.24 17.47 11.52
CA LYS A 64 8.09 17.63 12.70
C LYS A 64 7.35 17.22 13.98
N GLY A 65 7.99 16.40 14.80
CA GLY A 65 7.41 15.85 16.04
C GLY A 65 6.39 14.73 15.82
N LYS A 66 6.24 14.24 14.58
CA LYS A 66 5.38 13.10 14.24
C LYS A 66 6.21 11.82 14.08
N THR A 67 5.73 10.73 14.67
CA THR A 67 6.35 9.40 14.51
C THR A 67 5.57 8.57 13.51
N VAL A 68 6.29 7.99 12.54
CA VAL A 68 5.72 7.25 11.41
C VAL A 68 6.35 5.87 11.34
N ILE A 69 5.52 4.81 11.27
CA ILE A 69 5.98 3.45 10.96
C ILE A 69 5.59 3.10 9.53
N ILE A 70 6.54 2.56 8.75
CA ILE A 70 6.29 2.09 7.38
C ILE A 70 6.81 0.67 7.25
N THR A 71 5.92 -0.29 7.00
CA THR A 71 6.32 -1.68 6.73
C THR A 71 6.78 -1.85 5.27
N GLY A 72 7.84 -2.61 5.04
CA GLY A 72 8.38 -2.85 3.70
C GLY A 72 9.02 -1.60 3.07
N ALA A 73 9.64 -0.73 3.88
CA ALA A 73 10.21 0.53 3.43
C ALA A 73 11.60 0.42 2.78
N ASN A 74 12.17 -0.79 2.64
CA ASN A 74 13.53 -0.97 2.12
C ASN A 74 13.65 -0.88 0.58
N ALA A 75 12.54 -0.81 -0.15
CA ALA A 75 12.51 -0.70 -1.61
C ALA A 75 11.17 -0.16 -2.11
N GLY A 76 11.06 0.17 -3.40
CA GLY A 76 9.78 0.45 -4.02
C GLY A 76 9.07 1.67 -3.46
N ILE A 77 7.74 1.60 -3.50
CA ILE A 77 6.79 2.59 -2.97
C ILE A 77 7.09 2.91 -1.50
N GLY A 78 7.38 1.90 -0.69
CA GLY A 78 7.66 2.07 0.74
C GLY A 78 8.87 2.95 1.00
N ARG A 79 9.95 2.77 0.23
CA ARG A 79 11.15 3.61 0.30
C ARG A 79 10.87 5.05 -0.13
N GLU A 80 10.16 5.23 -1.24
CA GLU A 80 9.81 6.58 -1.72
C GLU A 80 8.88 7.31 -0.76
N THR A 81 7.96 6.58 -0.12
CA THR A 81 7.11 7.10 0.97
C THR A 81 7.97 7.51 2.17
N ALA A 82 8.94 6.68 2.57
CA ALA A 82 9.85 6.98 3.68
C ALA A 82 10.67 8.25 3.41
N VAL A 83 11.18 8.42 2.18
CA VAL A 83 11.91 9.64 1.78
C VAL A 83 11.03 10.87 1.92
N ASP A 84 9.80 10.85 1.40
CA ASP A 84 8.91 12.01 1.44
C ASP A 84 8.53 12.40 2.88
N LEU A 85 8.09 11.43 3.70
CA LEU A 85 7.69 11.70 5.09
C LEU A 85 8.88 12.14 5.95
N ALA A 86 10.07 11.56 5.75
CA ALA A 86 11.29 12.04 6.40
C ALA A 86 11.68 13.46 5.94
N SER A 87 11.49 13.79 4.66
CA SER A 87 11.78 15.13 4.12
C SER A 87 10.85 16.20 4.71
N ARG A 88 9.66 15.80 5.16
CA ARG A 88 8.72 16.65 5.91
C ARG A 88 9.10 16.80 7.39
N GLY A 89 10.16 16.14 7.85
CA GLY A 89 10.67 16.21 9.22
C GLY A 89 10.09 15.17 10.18
N ALA A 90 9.42 14.12 9.68
CA ALA A 90 8.95 13.04 10.52
C ALA A 90 10.10 12.20 11.10
N ARG A 91 9.87 11.63 12.28
CA ARG A 91 10.62 10.46 12.76
C ARG A 91 10.09 9.23 12.02
N VAL A 92 10.93 8.57 11.22
CA VAL A 92 10.50 7.45 10.37
C VAL A 92 11.11 6.13 10.84
N ILE A 93 10.27 5.17 11.21
CA ILE A 93 10.65 3.81 11.58
C ILE A 93 10.37 2.89 10.39
N MET A 94 11.45 2.45 9.74
CA MET A 94 11.41 1.53 8.61
C MET A 94 11.30 0.08 9.11
N GLY A 95 10.09 -0.47 9.14
CA GLY A 95 9.83 -1.86 9.51
C GLY A 95 10.13 -2.82 8.36
N CYS A 96 11.25 -3.54 8.40
CA CYS A 96 11.66 -4.43 7.30
C CYS A 96 12.12 -5.80 7.78
N ARG A 97 11.96 -6.82 6.93
CA ARG A 97 12.37 -8.20 7.26
C ARG A 97 13.89 -8.41 7.22
N ASN A 98 14.55 -7.88 6.19
CA ASN A 98 15.98 -8.13 5.93
C ASN A 98 16.82 -6.93 6.38
N ALA A 99 17.59 -7.11 7.45
CA ALA A 99 18.42 -6.06 8.03
C ALA A 99 19.44 -5.50 7.04
N ILE A 100 20.13 -6.33 6.26
CA ILE A 100 21.17 -5.88 5.32
C ILE A 100 20.60 -4.93 4.26
N LYS A 101 19.49 -5.33 3.62
CA LYS A 101 18.80 -4.49 2.63
C LYS A 101 18.22 -3.23 3.26
N ALA A 102 17.72 -3.35 4.49
CA ALA A 102 17.16 -2.20 5.21
C ALA A 102 18.23 -1.18 5.58
N GLN A 103 19.44 -1.59 5.97
CA GLN A 103 20.54 -0.66 6.29
C GLN A 103 20.99 0.14 5.07
N ALA A 104 21.10 -0.49 3.90
CA ALA A 104 21.40 0.22 2.65
C ALA A 104 20.31 1.25 2.30
N ALA A 105 19.04 0.85 2.41
CA ALA A 105 17.90 1.74 2.17
C ALA A 105 17.83 2.87 3.22
N LEU A 106 18.17 2.60 4.48
CA LEU A 106 18.19 3.58 5.56
C LEU A 106 19.18 4.71 5.26
N ALA A 107 20.39 4.37 4.85
CA ALA A 107 21.40 5.35 4.45
C ALA A 107 20.94 6.19 3.26
N GLU A 108 20.29 5.56 2.28
CA GLU A 108 19.72 6.25 1.12
C GLU A 108 18.60 7.22 1.53
N VAL A 109 17.67 6.78 2.38
CA VAL A 109 16.55 7.60 2.85
C VAL A 109 17.06 8.82 3.61
N ARG A 110 17.96 8.64 4.59
CA ARG A 110 18.56 9.75 5.36
C ARG A 110 19.26 10.77 4.46
N LYS A 111 20.03 10.28 3.48
CA LYS A 111 20.74 11.14 2.51
C LYS A 111 19.76 11.94 1.65
N ARG A 112 18.71 11.29 1.13
CA ARG A 112 17.75 11.92 0.22
C ARG A 112 16.79 12.87 0.93
N SER A 113 16.43 12.57 2.17
CA SER A 113 15.53 13.39 2.97
C SER A 113 16.24 14.51 3.75
N ASN A 114 17.57 14.44 3.85
CA ASN A 114 18.36 15.28 4.75
C ASN A 114 17.84 15.24 6.21
N ASN A 115 17.38 14.06 6.64
CA ASN A 115 16.84 13.82 7.97
C ASN A 115 17.46 12.55 8.56
N ASN A 116 18.14 12.68 9.70
CA ASN A 116 18.79 11.55 10.39
C ASN A 116 17.85 10.80 11.35
N ASP A 117 16.66 11.33 11.63
CA ASP A 117 15.64 10.71 12.48
C ASP A 117 14.82 9.67 11.70
N VAL A 118 15.55 8.80 11.01
CA VAL A 118 15.03 7.62 10.31
C VAL A 118 15.75 6.45 10.92
N ILE A 119 15.03 5.44 11.39
CA ILE A 119 15.59 4.23 12.00
C ILE A 119 15.05 2.97 11.35
N PHE A 120 15.78 1.87 11.50
CA PHE A 120 15.33 0.55 11.08
C PHE A 120 14.94 -0.26 12.32
N LYS A 121 13.81 -0.99 12.21
CA LYS A 121 13.42 -2.03 13.17
C LYS A 121 13.00 -3.27 12.40
N GLN A 122 13.39 -4.44 12.89
CA GLN A 122 13.16 -5.70 12.19
C GLN A 122 11.73 -6.19 12.40
N VAL A 123 11.03 -6.47 11.30
CA VAL A 123 9.71 -7.09 11.34
C VAL A 123 9.46 -7.93 10.10
N ASP A 124 9.09 -9.19 10.31
CA ASP A 124 8.53 -10.05 9.28
C ASP A 124 7.01 -10.12 9.44
N VAL A 125 6.28 -9.44 8.55
CA VAL A 125 4.81 -9.41 8.58
C VAL A 125 4.16 -10.76 8.28
N SER A 126 4.94 -11.76 7.83
CA SER A 126 4.48 -13.14 7.64
C SER A 126 4.64 -14.01 8.89
N ASP A 127 5.30 -13.53 9.94
CA ASP A 127 5.48 -14.20 11.22
C ASP A 127 4.79 -13.42 12.34
N LEU A 128 3.69 -13.95 12.88
CA LEU A 128 2.94 -13.30 13.96
C LEU A 128 3.76 -13.09 15.23
N LYS A 129 4.75 -13.95 15.53
CA LYS A 129 5.64 -13.74 16.68
C LYS A 129 6.55 -12.54 16.41
N SER A 130 7.10 -12.43 15.20
CA SER A 130 7.87 -11.25 14.79
C SER A 130 7.03 -9.97 14.87
N VAL A 131 5.76 -10.01 14.47
CA VAL A 131 4.85 -8.85 14.55
C VAL A 131 4.58 -8.45 16.01
N ARG A 132 4.32 -9.40 16.91
CA ARG A 132 4.10 -9.13 18.34
C ARG A 132 5.35 -8.55 19.01
N ASN A 133 6.51 -9.17 18.79
CA ASN A 133 7.78 -8.66 19.33
C ASN A 133 8.07 -7.23 18.83
N PHE A 134 7.82 -6.96 17.55
CA PHE A 134 7.95 -5.62 16.99
C PHE A 134 6.97 -4.64 17.64
N ALA A 135 5.70 -5.03 17.84
CA ALA A 135 4.71 -4.21 18.51
C ALA A 135 5.14 -3.88 19.95
N GLU A 136 5.54 -4.88 20.74
CA GLU A 136 6.04 -4.69 22.10
C GLU A 136 7.27 -3.77 22.16
N GLU A 137 8.19 -3.91 21.20
CA GLU A 137 9.36 -3.04 21.08
C GLU A 137 8.97 -1.58 20.80
N ILE A 138 8.01 -1.35 19.90
CA ILE A 138 7.49 0.00 19.62
C ILE A 138 6.79 0.58 20.84
N LEU A 139 5.92 -0.17 21.50
CA LEU A 139 5.18 0.30 22.68
C LEU A 139 6.09 0.64 23.86
N ARG A 140 7.25 -0.01 23.95
CA ARG A 140 8.25 0.25 24.98
C ARG A 140 9.13 1.47 24.68
N GLU A 141 9.45 1.70 23.40
CA GLU A 141 10.48 2.68 23.02
C GLU A 141 9.92 3.98 22.43
N GLU A 142 8.72 3.97 21.87
CA GLU A 142 8.12 5.13 21.24
C GLU A 142 6.96 5.66 22.10
N GLU A 143 7.06 6.93 22.52
CA GLU A 143 6.03 7.57 23.35
C GLU A 143 4.70 7.78 22.61
N ARG A 144 4.76 7.84 21.28
CA ARG A 144 3.61 8.12 20.42
C ARG A 144 3.79 7.53 19.03
N LEU A 145 2.68 7.18 18.40
CA LEU A 145 2.62 6.86 16.98
C LEU A 145 1.58 7.73 16.28
N ASP A 146 1.97 8.44 15.21
CA ASP A 146 1.06 9.32 14.47
C ASP A 146 0.56 8.70 13.19
N ILE A 147 1.41 7.97 12.47
CA ILE A 147 1.06 7.39 11.18
C ILE A 147 1.59 5.96 11.09
N LEU A 148 0.70 5.02 10.81
CA LEU A 148 1.04 3.63 10.52
C LEU A 148 0.76 3.32 9.05
N ILE A 149 1.79 2.94 8.29
CA ILE A 149 1.68 2.59 6.87
C ILE A 149 1.92 1.10 6.68
N ASN A 150 0.85 0.36 6.43
CA ASN A 150 0.87 -1.05 6.07
C ASN A 150 1.14 -1.19 4.57
N ASN A 151 2.42 -1.11 4.18
CA ASN A 151 2.87 -1.14 2.78
C ASN A 151 3.51 -2.49 2.39
N ALA A 152 4.01 -3.28 3.34
CA ALA A 152 4.63 -4.57 3.04
C ALA A 152 3.67 -5.49 2.25
N GLY A 153 4.18 -6.14 1.21
CA GLY A 153 3.41 -7.04 0.38
C GLY A 153 4.27 -8.12 -0.27
N ILE A 154 3.71 -9.31 -0.41
CA ILE A 154 4.35 -10.45 -1.08
C ILE A 154 3.81 -10.55 -2.52
N LYS A 155 4.66 -10.96 -3.45
CA LYS A 155 4.34 -11.13 -4.87
C LYS A 155 3.85 -12.57 -5.10
N GLY A 156 2.63 -12.76 -5.60
CA GLY A 156 2.11 -14.07 -6.00
C GLY A 156 0.66 -13.98 -6.50
N PHE A 157 0.40 -14.31 -7.77
CA PHE A 157 -0.85 -14.00 -8.46
C PHE A 157 -2.08 -14.74 -7.91
N GLU A 158 -1.90 -15.93 -7.33
CA GLU A 158 -3.00 -16.86 -7.03
C GLU A 158 -3.93 -16.42 -5.89
N PHE A 159 -3.41 -15.70 -4.90
CA PHE A 159 -4.20 -15.19 -3.75
C PHE A 159 -4.11 -13.68 -3.58
N TYR A 160 -3.50 -12.98 -4.54
CA TYR A 160 -3.25 -11.56 -4.45
C TYR A 160 -4.55 -10.76 -4.38
N SER A 161 -5.46 -10.97 -5.34
CA SER A 161 -6.73 -10.23 -5.42
C SER A 161 -7.56 -10.37 -4.14
N ARG A 162 -7.58 -11.59 -3.55
CA ARG A 162 -8.29 -11.87 -2.28
C ARG A 162 -7.66 -11.14 -1.11
N SER A 163 -6.33 -11.18 -1.00
CA SER A 163 -5.58 -10.48 0.05
C SER A 163 -5.76 -8.96 -0.03
N LYS A 164 -5.99 -8.43 -1.23
CA LYS A 164 -6.13 -6.99 -1.48
C LYS A 164 -7.55 -6.53 -1.18
N LEU A 165 -8.56 -7.27 -1.64
CA LEU A 165 -9.93 -7.08 -1.17
C LEU A 165 -10.03 -7.16 0.36
N ALA A 166 -9.34 -8.11 1.00
CA ALA A 166 -9.30 -8.22 2.45
C ALA A 166 -8.77 -6.95 3.13
N ASN A 167 -7.74 -6.31 2.56
CA ASN A 167 -7.28 -5.05 3.08
C ASN A 167 -8.34 -3.93 2.98
N VAL A 168 -9.25 -3.93 1.98
CA VAL A 168 -10.28 -2.87 1.83
C VAL A 168 -11.29 -3.01 2.95
N HIS A 169 -11.78 -4.23 3.10
CA HIS A 169 -12.66 -4.62 4.20
C HIS A 169 -12.03 -4.34 5.56
N PHE A 170 -10.74 -4.66 5.75
CA PHE A 170 -10.02 -4.34 6.98
C PHE A 170 -9.96 -2.84 7.24
N ALA A 171 -9.67 -2.00 6.25
CA ALA A 171 -9.66 -0.55 6.41
C ALA A 171 -11.04 0.02 6.77
N LYS A 172 -12.11 -0.50 6.14
CA LYS A 172 -13.50 -0.10 6.43
C LYS A 172 -13.90 -0.45 7.86
N GLU A 173 -13.71 -1.71 8.26
CA GLU A 173 -14.09 -2.16 9.60
C GLU A 173 -13.21 -1.48 10.68
N LEU A 174 -11.93 -1.28 10.39
CA LEU A 174 -11.04 -0.52 11.27
C LEU A 174 -11.54 0.91 11.46
N ALA A 175 -11.97 1.59 10.40
CA ALA A 175 -12.52 2.94 10.48
C ALA A 175 -13.79 3.00 11.34
N CYS A 176 -14.71 2.05 11.16
CA CYS A 176 -15.91 1.95 11.99
C CYS A 176 -15.58 1.78 13.48
N ARG A 177 -14.59 0.94 13.80
CA ARG A 177 -14.19 0.68 15.19
C ARG A 177 -13.42 1.84 15.83
N LEU A 178 -12.77 2.67 15.03
CA LEU A 178 -12.04 3.85 15.48
C LEU A 178 -12.92 5.11 15.57
N GLU A 179 -14.22 5.01 15.28
CA GLU A 179 -15.12 6.16 15.38
C GLU A 179 -15.08 6.77 16.79
N GLY A 180 -15.01 8.10 16.85
CA GLY A 180 -14.89 8.84 18.12
C GLY A 180 -13.47 8.89 18.72
N THR A 181 -12.52 8.07 18.27
CA THR A 181 -11.12 8.12 18.76
C THR A 181 -10.29 9.26 18.17
N GLY A 182 -10.75 9.79 17.03
CA GLY A 182 -10.01 10.73 16.19
C GLY A 182 -8.98 10.06 15.27
N VAL A 183 -8.74 8.75 15.37
CA VAL A 183 -7.86 8.03 14.45
C VAL A 183 -8.61 7.68 13.16
N THR A 184 -8.01 7.95 12.00
CA THR A 184 -8.61 7.59 10.70
C THR A 184 -7.89 6.43 10.03
N ALA A 185 -8.62 5.68 9.19
CA ALA A 185 -8.09 4.55 8.45
C ALA A 185 -8.43 4.66 6.96
N TYR A 186 -7.47 4.36 6.08
CA TYR A 186 -7.64 4.46 4.64
C TYR A 186 -7.11 3.23 3.91
N SER A 187 -7.77 2.86 2.84
CA SER A 187 -7.25 1.92 1.84
C SER A 187 -6.90 2.65 0.55
N LEU A 188 -5.93 2.16 -0.22
CA LEU A 188 -5.55 2.83 -1.46
C LEU A 188 -4.95 1.92 -2.53
N HIS A 189 -4.97 2.40 -3.77
CA HIS A 189 -4.23 1.88 -4.91
C HIS A 189 -3.10 2.84 -5.34
N PRO A 190 -1.86 2.38 -5.47
CA PRO A 190 -0.71 3.21 -5.83
C PRO A 190 -0.59 3.38 -7.36
N GLY A 191 -1.49 2.78 -8.13
CA GLY A 191 -1.46 2.78 -9.60
C GLY A 191 -0.73 1.56 -10.15
N SER A 192 -0.68 1.45 -11.49
CA SER A 192 0.03 0.37 -12.18
C SER A 192 1.54 0.65 -12.18
N ILE A 193 2.25 0.16 -11.17
CA ILE A 193 3.68 0.43 -10.99
C ILE A 193 4.51 -0.66 -11.63
N TYR A 194 5.60 -0.27 -12.28
CA TYR A 194 6.54 -1.24 -12.84
C TYR A 194 7.11 -2.04 -11.68
N SER A 195 6.72 -3.29 -11.59
CA SER A 195 7.39 -4.24 -10.73
C SER A 195 7.86 -5.37 -11.61
N SER A 196 9.01 -5.95 -11.24
CA SER A 196 9.68 -7.07 -11.90
C SER A 196 8.82 -8.36 -12.08
N ILE A 197 7.51 -8.29 -11.84
CA ILE A 197 6.50 -9.35 -11.91
C ILE A 197 6.40 -9.96 -13.32
N TRP A 198 6.70 -9.19 -14.36
CA TRP A 198 6.61 -9.67 -15.74
C TRP A 198 7.83 -10.45 -16.22
N GLY A 199 8.91 -10.50 -15.42
CA GLY A 199 10.14 -11.19 -15.79
C GLY A 199 10.00 -12.73 -15.80
N SER A 200 9.34 -13.31 -14.79
CA SER A 200 9.37 -14.76 -14.58
C SER A 200 8.18 -15.52 -15.17
N SER A 201 7.02 -14.88 -15.36
CA SER A 201 5.82 -15.57 -15.88
C SER A 201 5.81 -15.71 -17.41
N LEU A 202 6.61 -14.92 -18.13
CA LEU A 202 6.61 -14.89 -19.59
C LEU A 202 7.83 -15.61 -20.21
N GLU A 203 8.84 -15.92 -19.39
CA GLU A 203 10.00 -16.74 -19.80
C GLU A 203 9.61 -18.18 -20.18
N SER A 204 8.51 -18.70 -19.66
CA SER A 204 8.10 -20.10 -19.83
C SER A 204 7.31 -20.42 -21.12
N SER A 205 6.91 -19.43 -21.94
CA SER A 205 5.96 -19.66 -23.04
C SER A 205 6.55 -19.63 -24.46
N GLY A 206 7.88 -19.63 -24.65
CA GLY A 206 8.50 -19.63 -25.99
C GLY A 206 8.22 -18.38 -26.86
N ARG A 207 7.55 -17.36 -26.30
CA ARG A 207 7.10 -16.14 -26.99
C ARG A 207 7.95 -14.90 -26.64
N LYS A 208 9.25 -15.10 -26.38
CA LYS A 208 10.20 -14.03 -26.01
C LYS A 208 10.21 -12.88 -27.02
N PHE A 209 10.09 -13.19 -28.31
CA PHE A 209 10.07 -12.18 -29.36
C PHE A 209 8.87 -11.24 -29.24
N LEU A 210 7.66 -11.75 -29.00
CA LEU A 210 6.47 -10.92 -28.80
C LEU A 210 6.60 -10.05 -27.55
N TYR A 211 7.20 -10.56 -26.47
CA TYR A 211 7.50 -9.76 -25.29
C TYR A 211 8.41 -8.56 -25.60
N TYR A 212 9.55 -8.80 -26.24
CA TYR A 212 10.50 -7.72 -26.57
C TYR A 212 9.92 -6.74 -27.60
N LEU A 213 9.07 -7.21 -28.52
CA LEU A 213 8.38 -6.37 -29.49
C LEU A 213 7.42 -5.38 -28.82
N PHE A 214 6.71 -5.81 -27.78
CA PHE A 214 5.74 -4.97 -27.06
C PHE A 214 6.30 -4.35 -25.77
N LEU A 215 7.50 -4.71 -25.33
CA LEU A 215 8.15 -4.17 -24.12
C LEU A 215 8.17 -2.63 -24.05
N PRO A 216 8.57 -1.88 -25.10
CA PRO A 216 8.54 -0.41 -25.04
C PRO A 216 7.12 0.15 -24.88
N ILE A 217 6.12 -0.52 -25.45
CA ILE A 217 4.70 -0.17 -25.28
C ILE A 217 4.27 -0.46 -23.84
N PHE A 218 4.60 -1.64 -23.29
CA PHE A 218 4.30 -2.00 -21.90
C PHE A 218 4.96 -1.05 -20.90
N MET A 219 6.24 -0.72 -21.09
CA MET A 219 7.00 0.18 -20.22
C MET A 219 6.40 1.59 -20.15
N PHE A 220 5.74 2.05 -21.22
CA PHE A 220 5.06 3.34 -21.24
C PHE A 220 3.89 3.43 -20.24
N PHE A 221 3.31 2.31 -19.82
CA PHE A 221 2.14 2.28 -18.93
C PHE A 221 2.46 2.15 -17.45
N PHE A 222 3.73 1.93 -17.10
CA PHE A 222 4.10 1.70 -15.73
C PHE A 222 4.62 2.95 -15.04
N LEU A 223 4.05 3.22 -13.87
CA LEU A 223 4.46 4.31 -13.01
C LEU A 223 5.78 4.00 -12.31
N GLY A 224 6.59 5.03 -12.10
CA GLY A 224 7.77 4.94 -11.25
C GLY A 224 7.39 4.80 -9.78
N GLU A 225 8.31 4.29 -8.96
CA GLU A 225 8.11 4.11 -7.50
C GLU A 225 7.65 5.41 -6.82
N LYS A 226 8.17 6.56 -7.27
CA LYS A 226 7.82 7.91 -6.77
C LYS A 226 6.37 8.28 -7.04
N ASP A 227 5.91 8.02 -8.25
CA ASP A 227 4.52 8.27 -8.64
C ASP A 227 3.58 7.29 -7.91
N GLY A 228 4.05 6.06 -7.69
CA GLY A 228 3.37 5.05 -6.89
C GLY A 228 3.16 5.42 -5.43
N ALA A 229 4.10 6.15 -4.83
CA ALA A 229 4.01 6.61 -3.45
C ALA A 229 2.99 7.74 -3.24
N GLN A 230 2.53 8.41 -4.30
CA GLN A 230 1.75 9.65 -4.16
C GLN A 230 0.43 9.44 -3.42
N THR A 231 -0.35 8.40 -3.73
CA THR A 231 -1.61 8.15 -3.02
C THR A 231 -1.36 7.78 -1.56
N THR A 232 -0.29 7.02 -1.27
CA THR A 232 0.12 6.68 0.12
C THR A 232 0.46 7.93 0.91
N ILE A 233 1.27 8.82 0.32
CA ILE A 233 1.64 10.09 0.95
C ILE A 233 0.38 10.95 1.14
N TYR A 234 -0.47 11.07 0.12
CA TYR A 234 -1.74 11.81 0.20
C TYR A 234 -2.60 11.34 1.37
N CYS A 235 -2.83 10.02 1.51
CA CYS A 235 -3.58 9.46 2.63
C CYS A 235 -2.90 9.73 3.99
N ALA A 236 -1.57 9.82 4.02
CA ALA A 236 -0.81 10.09 5.24
C ALA A 236 -0.81 11.56 5.67
N VAL A 237 -0.82 12.52 4.73
CA VAL A 237 -0.53 13.94 5.06
C VAL A 237 -1.65 14.93 4.75
N ASP A 238 -2.70 14.51 4.04
CA ASP A 238 -3.81 15.40 3.75
C ASP A 238 -4.84 15.33 4.88
N GLU A 239 -5.11 16.47 5.52
CA GLU A 239 -6.12 16.56 6.60
C GLU A 239 -7.54 16.74 6.05
N SER A 240 -7.69 17.14 4.79
CA SER A 240 -9.01 17.35 4.20
C SER A 240 -9.79 16.04 4.04
N ILE A 241 -9.12 14.89 4.05
CA ILE A 241 -9.73 13.57 3.90
C ILE A 241 -10.10 12.89 5.23
N THR A 242 -9.96 13.59 6.37
CA THR A 242 -10.31 13.04 7.70
C THR A 242 -11.74 12.52 7.77
N HIS A 243 -12.70 13.28 7.22
CA HIS A 243 -14.11 12.90 7.10
C HIS A 243 -14.39 11.71 6.15
N LEU A 244 -13.36 11.23 5.43
CA LEU A 244 -13.44 10.10 4.50
C LEU A 244 -12.79 8.83 5.06
N SER A 245 -12.66 8.72 6.39
CA SER A 245 -12.18 7.49 7.05
C SER A 245 -12.99 6.27 6.58
N GLY A 246 -12.30 5.15 6.33
CA GLY A 246 -12.84 3.94 5.70
C GLY A 246 -12.89 3.98 4.17
N GLY A 247 -12.51 5.11 3.55
CA GLY A 247 -12.51 5.28 2.11
C GLY A 247 -11.39 4.52 1.37
N TYR A 248 -11.65 4.20 0.11
CA TYR A 248 -10.69 3.68 -0.85
C TYR A 248 -10.20 4.79 -1.79
N PHE A 249 -8.88 4.94 -1.90
CA PHE A 249 -8.25 6.03 -2.63
C PHE A 249 -7.43 5.55 -3.82
N ALA A 250 -7.48 6.27 -4.92
CA ALA A 250 -6.57 6.07 -6.04
C ALA A 250 -6.28 7.43 -6.67
N ASN A 251 -5.06 7.57 -7.20
CA ASN A 251 -4.62 8.79 -7.86
C ASN A 251 -4.84 10.05 -7.00
N CYS A 252 -4.46 10.01 -5.71
CA CYS A 252 -4.68 11.08 -4.73
C CYS A 252 -6.14 11.59 -4.67
N SER A 253 -7.13 10.71 -4.80
CA SER A 253 -8.55 11.05 -4.72
C SER A 253 -9.39 9.86 -4.26
N LEU A 254 -10.60 10.14 -3.76
CA LEU A 254 -11.57 9.09 -3.42
C LEU A 254 -11.95 8.33 -4.69
N ALA A 255 -11.74 7.01 -4.68
CA ALA A 255 -11.94 6.14 -5.82
C ALA A 255 -13.26 5.35 -5.72
N LYS A 256 -13.75 4.90 -6.88
CA LYS A 256 -14.93 4.05 -6.94
C LYS A 256 -14.55 2.61 -6.60
N GLU A 257 -15.20 2.07 -5.57
CA GLU A 257 -15.03 0.69 -5.13
C GLU A 257 -15.89 -0.29 -5.95
N SER A 258 -15.44 -1.55 -6.02
CA SER A 258 -16.23 -2.66 -6.56
C SER A 258 -17.42 -2.98 -5.65
N LYS A 259 -18.43 -3.70 -6.17
CA LYS A 259 -19.59 -4.13 -5.35
C LYS A 259 -19.16 -4.98 -4.16
N LEU A 260 -18.18 -5.87 -4.38
CA LEU A 260 -17.67 -6.76 -3.36
C LEU A 260 -16.94 -5.99 -2.25
N ALA A 261 -16.13 -4.99 -2.61
CA ALA A 261 -15.43 -4.15 -1.65
C ALA A 261 -16.37 -3.30 -0.77
N LYS A 262 -17.60 -3.02 -1.24
CA LYS A 262 -18.63 -2.28 -0.49
C LYS A 262 -19.42 -3.14 0.49
N ASP A 263 -19.20 -4.45 0.51
CA ASP A 263 -19.94 -5.35 1.39
C ASP A 263 -19.46 -5.19 2.85
N GLU A 264 -20.27 -4.52 3.66
CA GLU A 264 -20.00 -4.29 5.08
C GLU A 264 -20.09 -5.58 5.91
N GLN A 265 -20.94 -6.53 5.51
CA GLN A 265 -21.05 -7.81 6.21
C GLN A 265 -19.78 -8.64 6.01
N MET A 266 -19.24 -8.65 4.80
CA MET A 266 -17.94 -9.27 4.53
C MET A 266 -16.81 -8.58 5.32
N ALA A 267 -16.88 -7.27 5.53
CA ALA A 267 -15.89 -6.56 6.33
C ALA A 267 -15.87 -7.03 7.80
N LYS A 268 -17.04 -7.14 8.41
CA LYS A 268 -17.20 -7.67 9.78
C LYS A 268 -16.77 -9.12 9.89
N GLN A 269 -17.21 -9.97 8.96
CA GLN A 269 -16.82 -11.39 8.93
C GLN A 269 -15.31 -11.57 8.78
N LEU A 270 -14.68 -10.79 7.88
CA LEU A 270 -13.24 -10.82 7.71
C LEU A 270 -12.53 -10.44 9.00
N TRP A 271 -13.03 -9.43 9.73
CA TRP A 271 -12.45 -9.00 11.00
C TRP A 271 -12.48 -10.11 12.04
N ASP A 272 -13.64 -10.74 12.23
CA ASP A 272 -13.81 -11.81 13.22
C ASP A 272 -12.89 -13.00 12.91
N VAL A 273 -12.86 -13.47 11.66
CA VAL A 273 -11.98 -14.56 11.22
C VAL A 273 -10.49 -14.16 11.37
N SER A 274 -10.15 -12.90 11.08
CA SER A 274 -8.76 -12.42 11.25
C SER A 274 -8.36 -12.37 12.72
N CYS A 275 -9.27 -11.96 13.61
CA CYS A 275 -9.04 -11.94 15.05
C CYS A 275 -8.84 -13.36 15.60
N GLU A 276 -9.69 -14.31 15.20
CA GLU A 276 -9.53 -15.73 15.54
C GLU A 276 -8.19 -16.28 15.05
N ALA A 277 -7.87 -16.09 13.77
CA ALA A 277 -6.64 -16.60 13.16
C ALA A 277 -5.36 -16.00 13.77
N THR A 278 -5.44 -14.79 14.31
CA THR A 278 -4.30 -14.09 14.93
C THR A 278 -4.29 -14.18 16.46
N GLY A 279 -5.32 -14.77 17.06
CA GLY A 279 -5.51 -14.81 18.51
C GLY A 279 -5.66 -13.42 19.15
N ILE A 280 -6.11 -12.42 18.40
CA ILE A 280 -6.33 -11.06 18.88
C ILE A 280 -7.80 -10.92 19.29
N ASN A 281 -8.06 -10.24 20.41
CA ASN A 281 -9.42 -9.97 20.84
C ASN A 281 -10.16 -9.11 19.78
N PRO A 282 -11.34 -9.52 19.27
CA PRO A 282 -12.07 -8.73 18.28
C PRO A 282 -12.51 -7.36 18.81
N ASN A 283 -12.72 -7.23 20.13
CA ASN A 283 -13.17 -6.01 20.80
C ASN A 283 -12.01 -5.12 21.28
N VAL A 284 -10.80 -5.37 20.78
CA VAL A 284 -9.62 -4.64 21.22
C VAL A 284 -9.81 -3.13 20.96
N LEU A 285 -10.38 -2.72 19.83
CA LEU A 285 -10.50 -1.31 19.42
C LEU A 285 -11.84 -0.64 19.72
N THR A 286 -12.79 -1.35 20.32
CA THR A 286 -14.09 -0.76 20.66
C THR A 286 -13.92 0.18 21.86
N VAL A 287 -14.30 1.45 21.68
CA VAL A 287 -14.38 2.46 22.76
C VAL A 287 -15.57 2.18 23.67
#